data_AF-A0A961PJZ8-F1
#
_entry.id   AF-A0A961PJZ8-F1
#
_cell.length_a   1.000
_cell.length_b   1.000
_cell.length_c   1.000
_cell.angle_alpha   90.00
_cell.angle_beta   90.00
_cell.angle_gamma   90.00
#
_symmetry.space_group_name_H-M   'P 1'
#
loop_
_entity.id
_entity.type
_entity.pdbx_description
1 polymer ?
#
loop_
_entity_poly.entity_id
_entity_poly.type
_entity_poly.pdbx_seq_one_letter_code
_entity_poly.pdbx_strand_id
1 'polypeptide(L)'
;MTDKTPMTDSEIRTRVDALLAEMSVEEKAGQLTQYFTFSKAPDEVARIEAEVRAGRAGSLLFVSQADEIDRLQRIAVEESRLGIPLL
;
A
#
# COMPACT_ATOMS: atom_id res chain seq x y z
N MET A 1 3.06 -18.55 19.46
CA MET A 1 1.73 -18.04 19.08
C MET A 1 1.51 -16.76 19.83
N THR A 2 1.69 -15.61 19.21
CA THR A 2 1.32 -14.33 19.83
C THR A 2 -0.20 -14.23 19.84
N ASP A 3 -0.75 -14.17 21.04
CA ASP A 3 -2.14 -13.81 21.29
C ASP A 3 -2.40 -12.40 20.73
N LYS A 4 -3.06 -12.33 19.56
CA LYS A 4 -3.56 -11.07 19.02
C LYS A 4 -4.96 -10.87 19.58
N THR A 5 -5.05 -10.39 20.81
CA THR A 5 -6.29 -9.74 21.24
C THR A 5 -6.58 -8.61 20.24
N PRO A 6 -7.74 -8.62 19.54
CA PRO A 6 -8.05 -7.60 18.56
C PRO A 6 -8.17 -6.23 19.26
N MET A 7 -7.59 -5.20 18.64
CA MET A 7 -7.71 -3.82 19.10
C MET A 7 -9.19 -3.41 19.11
N THR A 8 -9.58 -2.62 20.11
CA THR A 8 -10.88 -1.97 20.15
C THR A 8 -10.99 -0.92 19.04
N ASP A 9 -12.21 -0.57 18.65
CA ASP A 9 -12.44 0.49 17.66
C ASP A 9 -11.82 1.84 18.06
N SER A 10 -11.77 2.14 19.36
CA SER A 10 -11.15 3.38 19.85
C SER A 10 -9.63 3.35 19.62
N GLU A 11 -8.97 2.24 19.92
CA GLU A 11 -7.53 2.08 19.68
C GLU A 11 -7.21 2.10 18.18
N ILE A 12 -8.07 1.50 17.35
CA ILE A 12 -7.95 1.56 15.89
C ILE A 12 -8.06 3.02 15.42
N ARG A 13 -9.08 3.76 15.85
CA ARG A 13 -9.26 5.17 15.49
C ARG A 13 -8.05 6.02 15.87
N THR A 14 -7.56 5.89 17.11
CA THR A 14 -6.36 6.63 17.56
C THR A 14 -5.13 6.32 16.70
N ARG A 15 -4.92 5.04 16.33
CA ARG A 15 -3.81 4.65 15.45
C ARG A 15 -3.97 5.22 14.04
N VAL A 16 -5.17 5.18 13.47
CA VAL A 16 -5.48 5.72 12.15
C VAL A 16 -5.28 7.24 12.13
N ASP A 17 -5.76 7.96 13.14
CA ASP A 17 -5.62 9.41 13.23
C ASP A 17 -4.14 9.83 13.31
N ALA A 18 -3.33 9.10 14.08
CA ALA A 18 -1.88 9.33 14.14
C ALA A 18 -1.21 9.11 12.77
N LEU A 19 -1.53 8.01 12.09
CA LEU A 19 -0.99 7.72 10.75
C LEU A 19 -1.39 8.79 9.73
N LEU A 20 -2.66 9.18 9.70
CA LEU A 20 -3.17 10.22 8.80
C LEU A 20 -2.54 11.60 9.08
N ALA A 21 -2.16 11.88 10.33
CA ALA A 21 -1.47 13.11 10.70
C ALA A 21 -0.02 13.15 10.17
N GLU A 22 0.63 11.99 10.03
CA GLU A 22 1.99 11.88 9.48
C GLU A 22 2.04 11.96 7.95
N MET A 23 0.91 11.74 7.26
CA MET A 23 0.84 11.72 5.79
C MET A 23 0.81 13.10 5.15
N SER A 24 1.49 13.24 4.01
CA SER A 24 1.33 14.36 3.09
C SER A 24 -0.04 14.29 2.36
N VAL A 25 -0.42 15.37 1.68
CA VAL A 25 -1.63 15.39 0.86
C VAL A 25 -1.53 14.39 -0.30
N GLU A 26 -0.35 14.28 -0.90
CA GLU A 26 -0.06 13.36 -2.00
C GLU A 26 -0.18 11.90 -1.55
N GLU A 27 0.33 11.55 -0.36
CA GLU A 27 0.18 10.20 0.18
C GLU A 27 -1.28 9.87 0.52
N LYS A 28 -2.04 10.87 1.01
CA LYS A 28 -3.50 10.71 1.24
C LYS A 28 -4.25 10.47 -0.06
N ALA A 29 -3.91 11.22 -1.11
CA ALA A 29 -4.44 10.96 -2.45
C ALA A 29 -4.02 9.58 -2.97
N GLY A 30 -2.79 9.15 -2.65
CA GLY A 30 -2.28 7.81 -2.94
C GLY A 30 -3.14 6.69 -2.37
N GLN A 31 -3.58 6.82 -1.10
CA GLN A 31 -4.47 5.83 -0.47
C GLN A 31 -5.83 5.70 -1.17
N LEU A 32 -6.28 6.73 -1.89
CA LEU A 32 -7.51 6.73 -2.68
C LEU A 32 -7.28 6.26 -4.13
N THR A 33 -6.04 5.98 -4.51
CA THR A 33 -5.65 5.62 -5.88
C THR A 33 -5.56 4.10 -6.04
N GLN A 34 -6.20 3.61 -7.09
CA GLN A 34 -6.23 2.21 -7.50
C GLN A 34 -5.56 2.10 -8.88
N TYR A 35 -4.50 1.31 -9.01
CA TYR A 35 -3.93 0.98 -10.32
C TYR A 35 -4.47 -0.37 -10.82
N PHE A 36 -4.45 -0.53 -12.14
CA PHE A 36 -4.82 -1.76 -12.84
C PHE A 36 -3.61 -2.31 -13.58
N THR A 37 -3.29 -3.59 -13.38
CA THR A 37 -2.17 -4.26 -14.06
C THR A 37 -2.68 -5.11 -15.22
N PHE A 38 -3.25 -4.48 -16.25
CA PHE A 38 -3.79 -5.20 -17.42
C PHE A 38 -2.71 -5.73 -18.36
N SER A 39 -1.60 -5.00 -18.48
CA SER A 39 -0.47 -5.41 -19.31
C SER A 39 0.75 -5.72 -18.45
N LYS A 40 1.58 -6.62 -18.96
CA LYS A 40 2.87 -7.00 -18.40
C LYS A 40 4.03 -6.34 -19.15
N ALA A 41 3.75 -5.27 -19.90
CA ALA A 41 4.79 -4.49 -20.55
C ALA A 41 5.77 -3.96 -19.48
N PRO A 42 7.10 -4.15 -19.65
CA PRO A 42 8.08 -3.78 -18.63
C PRO A 42 7.96 -2.32 -18.17
N ASP A 43 7.71 -1.39 -19.10
CA ASP A 43 7.57 0.04 -18.77
C ASP A 43 6.34 0.34 -17.92
N GLU A 44 5.23 -0.37 -18.15
CA GLU A 44 4.02 -0.20 -17.35
C GLU A 44 4.19 -0.77 -15.94
N VAL A 45 4.83 -1.95 -15.83
CA VAL A 45 5.17 -2.56 -14.55
C VAL A 45 6.10 -1.65 -13.76
N ALA A 46 7.17 -1.15 -14.38
CA ALA A 46 8.12 -0.24 -13.74
C ALA A 46 7.46 1.06 -13.28
N ARG A 47 6.53 1.61 -14.09
CA ARG A 47 5.75 2.78 -13.70
C ARG A 47 4.90 2.51 -12.47
N ILE A 48 4.17 1.40 -12.41
CA ILE A 48 3.32 1.06 -11.26
C ILE A 48 4.18 0.85 -10.00
N GLU A 49 5.30 0.15 -10.11
CA GLU A 49 6.23 -0.02 -8.98
C GLU A 49 6.78 1.30 -8.46
N ALA A 50 7.06 2.26 -9.35
CA ALA A 50 7.50 3.59 -8.95
C ALA A 50 6.40 4.35 -8.17
N GLU A 51 5.14 4.20 -8.55
CA GLU A 51 3.99 4.79 -7.82
C GLU A 51 3.79 4.13 -6.46
N VAL A 52 3.91 2.80 -6.36
CA VAL A 52 3.87 2.08 -5.08
C VAL A 52 4.98 2.53 -4.14
N ARG A 53 6.23 2.56 -4.63
CA ARG A 53 7.40 3.01 -3.85
C ARG A 53 7.25 4.43 -3.35
N ALA A 54 6.60 5.29 -4.12
CA ALA A 54 6.37 6.67 -3.75
C ALA A 54 5.15 6.89 -2.81
N GLY A 55 4.46 5.82 -2.37
CA GLY A 55 3.28 5.93 -1.51
C GLY A 55 2.05 6.49 -2.22
N ARG A 56 2.01 6.42 -3.56
CA ARG A 56 0.94 6.98 -4.40
C ARG A 56 -0.07 5.94 -4.89
N ALA A 57 -0.01 4.71 -4.37
CA ALA A 57 -0.97 3.65 -4.64
C ALA A 57 -1.50 3.08 -3.32
N GLY A 58 -2.83 3.00 -3.16
CA GLY A 58 -3.47 2.33 -2.04
C GLY A 58 -3.85 0.88 -2.36
N SER A 59 -4.00 0.56 -3.65
CA SER A 59 -4.52 -0.74 -4.09
C SER A 59 -4.13 -1.08 -5.53
N LEU A 60 -4.09 -2.38 -5.84
CA LEU A 60 -3.82 -2.91 -7.19
C LEU A 60 -4.89 -3.97 -7.57
N LEU A 61 -5.44 -3.88 -8.78
CA LEU A 61 -6.33 -4.91 -9.32
C LEU A 61 -5.72 -5.58 -10.54
N PHE A 62 -6.16 -6.81 -10.77
CA PHE A 62 -5.68 -7.71 -11.84
C PHE A 62 -4.24 -8.21 -11.64
N VAL A 63 -3.74 -8.19 -10.40
CA VAL A 63 -2.54 -8.91 -9.98
C VAL A 63 -2.98 -10.27 -9.42
N SER A 64 -2.58 -11.37 -10.05
CA SER A 64 -3.08 -12.71 -9.71
C SER A 64 -1.99 -13.72 -9.31
N GLN A 65 -0.72 -13.41 -9.56
CA GLN A 65 0.39 -14.29 -9.22
C GLN A 65 0.93 -13.97 -7.83
N ALA A 66 1.09 -14.99 -6.99
CA ALA A 66 1.45 -14.82 -5.59
C ALA A 66 2.84 -14.18 -5.38
N ASP A 67 3.80 -14.49 -6.24
CA ASP A 67 5.14 -13.92 -6.25
C ASP A 67 5.12 -12.43 -6.64
N GLU A 68 4.26 -12.04 -7.58
CA GLU A 68 4.06 -10.64 -7.97
C GLU A 68 3.38 -9.85 -6.83
N ILE A 69 2.37 -10.43 -6.18
CA ILE A 69 1.72 -9.83 -5.01
C ILE A 69 2.75 -9.63 -3.88
N ASP A 70 3.54 -10.65 -3.55
CA ASP A 70 4.57 -10.56 -2.51
C ASP A 70 5.61 -9.47 -2.85
N ARG A 71 6.09 -9.42 -4.11
CA ARG A 71 7.02 -8.38 -4.56
C ARG A 71 6.44 -6.97 -4.35
N LEU A 72 5.20 -6.74 -4.79
CA LEU A 72 4.56 -5.42 -4.70
C LEU A 72 4.27 -5.02 -3.26
N GLN A 73 3.86 -5.97 -2.42
CA GLN A 73 3.67 -5.75 -0.99
C GLN A 73 4.99 -5.39 -0.29
N ARG A 74 6.09 -6.06 -0.63
CA ARG A 74 7.41 -5.70 -0.09
C ARG A 74 7.82 -4.29 -0.50
N ILE A 75 7.62 -3.89 -1.77
CA ILE A 75 7.89 -2.51 -2.18
C ILE A 75 7.06 -1.52 -1.34
N ALA A 76 5.77 -1.80 -1.13
CA ALA A 76 4.89 -0.93 -0.35
C ALA A 76 5.33 -0.84 1.12
N VAL A 77 5.68 -1.96 1.75
CA VAL A 77 6.00 -2.03 3.18
C VAL A 77 7.44 -1.61 3.50
N GLU A 78 8.40 -1.98 2.65
CA GLU A 78 9.83 -1.83 2.92
C GLU A 78 10.46 -0.61 2.24
N GLU A 79 9.89 -0.15 1.11
CA GLU A 79 10.50 0.91 0.29
C GLU A 79 9.71 2.23 0.29
N SER A 80 8.46 2.25 0.78
CA SER A 80 7.69 3.49 0.93
C SER A 80 7.92 4.13 2.30
N ARG A 81 7.76 5.47 2.39
CA ARG A 81 8.08 6.26 3.61
C ARG A 81 7.35 5.77 4.86
N LEU A 82 6.07 5.40 4.74
CA LEU A 82 5.22 4.99 5.86
C LEU A 82 4.95 3.48 5.91
N GLY A 83 5.42 2.71 4.93
CA GLY A 83 5.26 1.25 4.91
C GLY A 83 3.80 0.78 4.89
N ILE A 84 2.87 1.56 4.31
CA ILE A 84 1.45 1.22 4.28
C ILE A 84 1.23 0.10 3.24
N PRO A 85 0.64 -1.05 3.61
CA PRO A 85 0.43 -2.16 2.68
C PRO A 85 -0.66 -1.85 1.65
N LEU A 86 -0.63 -2.57 0.53
CA LEU A 86 -1.62 -2.44 -0.54
C LEU A 86 -2.84 -3.34 -0.29
N LEU A 87 -3.99 -2.95 -0.83
CA LEU A 87 -5.15 -3.82 -1.03
C LEU A 87 -5.13 -4.52 -2.40
#